data_AF-A0A952BTY7-F1
#
_entry.id   AF-A0A952BTY7-F1
#
_cell.length_a   1.000
_cell.length_b   1.000
_cell.length_c   1.000
_cell.angle_alpha   90.00
_cell.angle_beta   90.00
_cell.angle_gamma   90.00
#
_symmetry.space_group_name_H-M   'P 1'
#
loop_
_entity.id
_entity.type
_entity.pdbx_description
1 polymer ?
#
loop_
_entity_poly.entity_id
_entity_poly.type
_entity_poly.pdbx_seq_one_letter_code
_entity_poly.pdbx_strand_id
1 'polypeptide(L)'
;MENQFEALSVHQQLQFLHDFYQRAKTWLPQRRNQFLGLTHAGDDELIHNNTLFRCLDFSRHETNKAVVQAIYKKLNPQRIIELPESLDFQSIVIMIHAQFFHQYYPTIPADRILELARKALLSLSAVNLNEAVAINQIIEFDTTGPTLYFRFQNRHFRCRLNRRSELGFEMTLLNDKAQKSRRPMF
;
A
#
# COMPACT_ATOMS: atom_id res chain seq x y z
N MET A 1 2.76 -10.15 -26.99
CA MET A 1 2.65 -9.03 -26.03
C MET A 1 3.12 -9.51 -24.67
N GLU A 2 4.16 -8.89 -24.13
CA GLU A 2 4.59 -9.07 -22.74
C GLU A 2 3.56 -8.41 -21.80
N ASN A 3 2.78 -9.17 -21.03
CA ASN A 3 1.94 -8.66 -19.94
C ASN A 3 2.93 -8.41 -18.82
N GLN A 4 3.28 -7.15 -18.70
CA GLN A 4 4.09 -6.63 -17.62
C GLN A 4 3.13 -6.09 -16.54
N PHE A 5 3.63 -5.85 -15.32
CA PHE A 5 2.82 -5.33 -14.21
C PHE A 5 2.15 -3.99 -14.55
N GLU A 6 2.81 -3.19 -15.38
CA GLU A 6 2.41 -1.89 -15.90
C GLU A 6 1.15 -1.98 -16.77
N ALA A 7 0.93 -3.12 -17.43
CA ALA A 7 -0.24 -3.34 -18.28
C ALA A 7 -1.50 -3.68 -17.47
N LEU A 8 -1.36 -3.98 -16.16
CA LEU A 8 -2.48 -4.31 -15.28
C LEU A 8 -3.24 -3.06 -14.88
N SER A 9 -4.56 -3.18 -14.74
CA SER A 9 -5.37 -2.13 -14.08
C SER A 9 -4.97 -1.98 -12.61
N VAL A 10 -5.24 -0.83 -11.99
CA VAL A 10 -4.92 -0.59 -10.57
C VAL A 10 -5.52 -1.67 -9.65
N HIS A 11 -6.74 -2.15 -9.94
CA HIS A 11 -7.34 -3.25 -9.17
C HIS A 11 -6.56 -4.56 -9.31
N GLN A 12 -6.14 -4.91 -10.53
CA GLN A 12 -5.32 -6.10 -10.79
C GLN A 12 -3.92 -5.97 -10.17
N GLN A 13 -3.33 -4.78 -10.20
CA GLN A 13 -2.06 -4.50 -9.52
C GLN A 13 -2.18 -4.68 -8.02
N LEU A 14 -3.24 -4.18 -7.40
CA LEU A 14 -3.48 -4.36 -5.96
C LEU A 14 -3.68 -5.84 -5.61
N GLN A 15 -4.44 -6.59 -6.41
CA GLN A 15 -4.61 -8.02 -6.20
C GLN A 15 -3.27 -8.76 -6.32
N PHE A 16 -2.48 -8.45 -7.35
CA PHE A 16 -1.15 -9.01 -7.53
C PHE A 16 -0.24 -8.70 -6.32
N LEU A 17 -0.21 -7.43 -5.87
CA LEU A 17 0.56 -7.02 -4.70
C LEU A 17 0.13 -7.76 -3.44
N HIS A 18 -1.18 -7.99 -3.29
CA HIS A 18 -1.74 -8.76 -2.19
C HIS A 18 -1.24 -10.20 -2.19
N ASP A 19 -1.45 -10.89 -3.30
CA ASP A 19 -1.04 -12.29 -3.44
C ASP A 19 0.49 -12.44 -3.30
N PHE A 20 1.25 -11.48 -3.82
CA PHE A 20 2.69 -11.41 -3.65
C PHE A 20 3.07 -11.35 -2.18
N TYR A 21 2.56 -10.38 -1.41
CA TYR A 21 2.96 -10.25 -0.01
C TYR A 21 2.49 -11.44 0.82
N GLN A 22 1.32 -12.03 0.52
CA GLN A 22 0.81 -13.21 1.23
C GLN A 22 1.74 -14.41 1.09
N ARG A 23 2.45 -14.51 -0.04
CA ARG A 23 3.46 -15.56 -0.27
C ARG A 23 4.84 -15.16 0.24
N ALA A 24 5.23 -13.90 0.09
CA ALA A 24 6.52 -13.40 0.55
C ALA A 24 6.63 -13.39 2.08
N LYS A 25 5.52 -13.17 2.81
CA LYS A 25 5.52 -13.08 4.28
C LYS A 25 6.10 -14.31 4.96
N THR A 26 6.00 -15.50 4.36
CA THR A 26 6.50 -16.75 4.93
C THR A 26 8.03 -16.85 4.92
N TRP A 27 8.69 -15.99 4.14
CA TRP A 27 10.14 -15.93 3.97
C TRP A 27 10.78 -14.78 4.71
N LEU A 28 9.96 -13.89 5.31
CA LEU A 28 10.49 -12.77 6.06
C LEU A 28 11.24 -13.29 7.31
N PRO A 29 12.40 -12.69 7.64
CA PRO A 29 13.09 -12.97 8.89
C PRO A 29 12.13 -12.84 10.09
N GLN A 30 12.32 -13.63 11.15
CA GLN A 30 11.52 -13.44 12.35
C GLN A 30 11.72 -12.02 12.92
N ARG A 31 10.65 -11.44 13.45
CA ARG A 31 10.71 -10.10 14.06
C ARG A 31 11.63 -10.15 15.27
N ARG A 32 12.72 -9.36 15.25
CA ARG A 32 13.65 -9.26 16.39
C ARG A 32 13.03 -8.54 17.58
N ASN A 33 12.10 -7.60 17.34
CA ASN A 33 11.45 -6.80 18.37
C ASN A 33 9.92 -7.03 18.35
N GLN A 34 9.44 -8.05 19.06
CA GLN A 34 7.99 -8.31 19.17
C GLN A 34 7.29 -7.51 20.28
N PHE A 35 8.02 -6.80 21.15
CA PHE A 35 7.54 -6.47 22.50
C PHE A 35 7.48 -4.98 22.92
N LEU A 36 7.85 -4.02 22.08
CA LEU A 36 7.54 -2.62 22.41
C LEU A 36 6.11 -2.32 21.96
N GLY A 37 5.24 -2.00 22.92
CA GLY A 37 3.84 -1.68 22.65
C GLY A 37 3.72 -0.75 21.44
N LEU A 38 2.87 -1.12 20.48
CA LEU A 38 2.74 -0.46 19.16
C LEU A 38 2.53 1.06 19.27
N THR A 39 2.07 1.55 20.42
CA THR A 39 1.88 2.97 20.71
C THR A 39 3.17 3.73 21.03
N HIS A 40 4.20 3.05 21.53
CA HIS A 40 5.46 3.65 22.01
C HIS A 40 6.68 3.36 21.12
N ALA A 41 6.53 2.51 20.10
CA ALA A 41 7.58 2.27 19.12
C ALA A 41 7.92 3.54 18.32
N GLY A 42 9.20 3.67 17.96
CA GLY A 42 9.68 4.71 17.06
C GLY A 42 9.16 4.53 15.63
N ASP A 43 9.18 5.59 14.83
CA ASP A 43 8.60 5.56 13.49
C ASP A 43 9.26 4.51 12.57
N ASP A 44 10.59 4.39 12.61
CA ASP A 44 11.32 3.38 11.85
C ASP A 44 10.93 1.97 12.27
N GLU A 45 10.80 1.73 13.58
CA GLU A 45 10.35 0.43 14.11
C GLU A 45 8.94 0.10 13.64
N LEU A 46 8.03 1.07 13.62
CA LEU A 46 6.68 0.89 13.11
C LEU A 46 6.66 0.62 11.59
N ILE A 47 7.49 1.30 10.82
CA ILE A 47 7.60 1.04 9.37
C ILE A 47 8.13 -0.38 9.12
N HIS A 48 9.22 -0.75 9.78
CA HIS A 48 9.83 -2.07 9.64
C HIS A 48 9.03 -3.21 10.27
N ASN A 49 8.00 -2.91 11.07
CA ASN A 49 7.03 -3.88 11.58
C ASN A 49 5.82 -4.06 10.65
N ASN A 50 5.61 -3.19 9.66
CA ASN A 50 4.54 -3.35 8.68
C ASN A 50 4.86 -4.51 7.72
N THR A 51 3.97 -5.49 7.62
CA THR A 51 4.24 -6.72 6.84
C THR A 51 4.41 -6.44 5.35
N LEU A 52 3.59 -5.58 4.76
CA LEU A 52 3.69 -5.25 3.34
C LEU A 52 5.03 -4.55 3.05
N PHE A 53 5.39 -3.54 3.84
CA PHE A 53 6.66 -2.83 3.68
C PHE A 53 7.83 -3.82 3.65
N ARG A 54 7.88 -4.73 4.63
CA ARG A 54 8.93 -5.76 4.71
C ARG A 54 8.95 -6.68 3.51
N CYS A 55 7.80 -7.06 2.96
CA CYS A 55 7.75 -7.89 1.76
C CYS A 55 8.30 -7.17 0.52
N LEU A 56 8.00 -5.88 0.37
CA LEU A 56 8.50 -5.06 -0.74
C LEU A 56 10.00 -4.75 -0.57
N ASP A 57 10.45 -4.50 0.64
CA ASP A 57 11.88 -4.32 0.94
C ASP A 57 12.66 -5.62 0.69
N PHE A 58 12.14 -6.75 1.20
CA PHE A 58 12.68 -8.08 0.95
C PHE A 58 12.84 -8.39 -0.53
N SER A 59 11.86 -8.03 -1.37
CA SER A 59 11.88 -8.36 -2.80
C SER A 59 12.95 -7.62 -3.59
N ARG A 60 13.47 -6.50 -3.06
CA ARG A 60 14.49 -5.66 -3.72
C ARG A 60 15.91 -6.11 -3.43
N HIS A 61 16.12 -6.95 -2.42
CA HIS A 61 17.47 -7.42 -2.09
C HIS A 61 17.94 -8.52 -3.06
N GLU A 62 19.13 -8.33 -3.63
CA GLU A 62 19.76 -9.25 -4.59
C GLU A 62 19.79 -10.70 -4.08
N THR A 63 20.08 -10.87 -2.79
CA THR A 63 20.17 -12.18 -2.12
C THR A 63 18.85 -12.97 -2.14
N ASN A 64 17.72 -12.30 -2.39
CA ASN A 64 16.39 -12.89 -2.33
C ASN A 64 15.81 -13.20 -3.72
N LYS A 65 16.51 -12.85 -4.82
CA LYS A 65 16.01 -12.99 -6.19
C LYS A 65 15.50 -14.40 -6.51
N ALA A 66 16.21 -15.45 -6.09
CA ALA A 66 15.78 -16.83 -6.33
C ALA A 66 14.44 -17.17 -5.65
N VAL A 67 14.24 -16.70 -4.42
CA VAL A 67 13.00 -16.89 -3.66
C VAL A 67 11.86 -16.09 -4.30
N VAL A 68 12.12 -14.84 -4.66
CA VAL A 68 11.16 -13.94 -5.31
C VAL A 68 10.71 -14.50 -6.66
N GLN A 69 11.64 -15.00 -7.47
CA GLN A 69 11.35 -15.67 -8.73
C GLN A 69 10.46 -16.92 -8.55
N ALA A 70 10.68 -17.71 -7.50
CA ALA A 70 9.80 -18.83 -7.18
C ALA A 70 8.38 -18.38 -6.78
N ILE A 71 8.24 -17.20 -6.15
CA ILE A 71 6.93 -16.60 -5.85
C ILE A 71 6.23 -16.19 -7.15
N TYR A 72 6.90 -15.47 -8.06
CA TYR A 72 6.30 -15.03 -9.32
C TYR A 72 5.80 -16.20 -10.18
N LYS A 73 6.58 -17.28 -10.28
CA LYS A 73 6.17 -18.50 -10.98
C LYS A 73 4.91 -19.14 -10.39
N LYS A 74 4.70 -19.02 -9.07
CA LYS A 74 3.49 -19.54 -8.41
C LYS A 74 2.29 -18.61 -8.54
N LEU A 75 2.51 -17.30 -8.62
CA LEU A 75 1.46 -16.31 -8.82
C LEU A 75 0.83 -16.45 -10.20
N ASN A 76 1.67 -16.58 -11.23
CA ASN A 76 1.23 -16.69 -12.61
C ASN A 76 2.01 -17.79 -13.34
N PRO A 77 1.59 -19.07 -13.26
CA PRO A 77 2.31 -20.21 -13.83
C PRO A 77 2.42 -20.18 -15.35
N GLN A 78 1.41 -19.61 -16.02
CA GLN A 78 1.36 -19.51 -17.48
C GLN A 78 2.24 -18.36 -18.00
N ARG A 79 2.55 -17.40 -17.15
CA ARG A 79 3.22 -16.15 -17.53
C ARG A 79 3.79 -15.46 -16.32
N ILE A 80 5.11 -15.33 -16.24
CA ILE A 80 5.75 -14.67 -15.11
C ILE A 80 5.47 -13.16 -15.19
N ILE A 81 4.64 -12.65 -14.28
CA ILE A 81 4.47 -11.23 -14.00
C ILE A 81 5.28 -10.95 -12.75
N GLU A 82 6.18 -9.97 -12.83
CA GLU A 82 7.10 -9.60 -11.76
C GLU A 82 6.73 -8.23 -11.20
N LEU A 83 7.21 -7.91 -9.99
CA LEU A 83 7.19 -6.51 -9.56
C LEU A 83 8.12 -5.70 -10.47
N PRO A 84 7.72 -4.47 -10.84
CA PRO A 84 8.57 -3.56 -11.58
C PRO A 84 9.80 -3.16 -10.75
N GLU A 85 10.90 -2.81 -11.41
CA GLU A 85 12.11 -2.31 -10.73
C GLU A 85 11.82 -1.01 -9.97
N SER A 86 11.01 -0.13 -10.56
CA SER A 86 10.49 1.08 -9.92
C SER A 86 9.15 0.79 -9.24
N LEU A 87 8.92 1.38 -8.07
CA LEU A 87 7.68 1.20 -7.29
C LEU A 87 6.77 2.43 -7.31
N ASP A 88 6.94 3.33 -8.27
CA ASP A 88 6.24 4.62 -8.44
C ASP A 88 4.80 4.51 -8.97
N PHE A 89 4.10 3.44 -8.58
CA PHE A 89 2.74 3.14 -9.02
C PHE A 89 1.71 3.61 -7.98
N GLN A 90 0.58 4.13 -8.47
CA GLN A 90 -0.57 4.51 -7.62
C GLN A 90 -1.05 3.33 -6.75
N SER A 91 -0.98 2.10 -7.26
CA SER A 91 -1.32 0.89 -6.52
C SER A 91 -0.40 0.65 -5.32
N ILE A 92 0.90 0.95 -5.42
CA ILE A 92 1.84 0.88 -4.29
C ILE A 92 1.48 1.91 -3.22
N VAL A 93 1.21 3.16 -3.62
CA VAL A 93 0.78 4.23 -2.71
C VAL A 93 -0.50 3.85 -1.98
N ILE A 94 -1.51 3.37 -2.70
CA ILE A 94 -2.80 2.94 -2.12
C ILE A 94 -2.58 1.80 -1.14
N MET A 95 -1.87 0.74 -1.56
CA MET A 95 -1.68 -0.47 -0.76
C MET A 95 -0.90 -0.17 0.53
N ILE A 96 0.17 0.64 0.47
CA ILE A 96 0.95 1.02 1.64
C ILE A 96 0.08 1.77 2.65
N HIS A 97 -0.63 2.82 2.23
CA HIS A 97 -1.49 3.57 3.13
C HIS A 97 -2.58 2.68 3.73
N ALA A 98 -3.27 1.89 2.91
CA ALA A 98 -4.33 1.01 3.38
C ALA A 98 -3.82 -0.03 4.40
N GLN A 99 -2.64 -0.63 4.18
CA GLN A 99 -2.06 -1.61 5.12
C GLN A 99 -1.58 -0.96 6.42
N PHE A 100 -1.00 0.23 6.38
CA PHE A 100 -0.62 0.96 7.59
C PHE A 100 -1.86 1.31 8.44
N PHE A 101 -2.92 1.79 7.80
CA PHE A 101 -4.19 2.04 8.48
C PHE A 101 -4.82 0.76 9.01
N HIS A 102 -4.86 -0.31 8.22
CA HIS A 102 -5.40 -1.60 8.67
C HIS A 102 -4.65 -2.14 9.90
N GLN A 103 -3.33 -2.00 9.94
CA GLN A 103 -2.47 -2.51 11.01
C GLN A 103 -2.49 -1.62 12.27
N TYR A 104 -2.55 -0.29 12.12
CA TYR A 104 -2.33 0.64 13.24
C TYR A 104 -3.56 1.45 13.64
N TYR A 105 -4.61 1.54 12.83
CA TYR A 105 -5.84 2.22 13.24
C TYR A 105 -6.74 1.26 14.03
N PRO A 106 -7.34 1.67 15.17
CA PRO A 106 -7.34 3.02 15.76
C PRO A 106 -6.31 3.22 16.88
N THR A 107 -5.30 2.37 17.03
CA THR A 107 -4.34 2.46 18.14
C THR A 107 -3.36 3.63 18.01
N ILE A 108 -3.11 4.08 16.78
CA ILE A 108 -2.25 5.23 16.45
C ILE A 108 -3.11 6.33 15.80
N PRO A 109 -2.88 7.63 16.09
CA PRO A 109 -3.58 8.74 15.43
C PRO A 109 -3.41 8.71 13.90
N ALA A 110 -4.48 9.02 13.16
CA ALA A 110 -4.50 8.94 11.70
C ALA A 110 -3.38 9.75 11.04
N ASP A 111 -3.13 10.98 11.50
CA ASP A 111 -2.05 11.83 10.97
C ASP A 111 -0.67 11.19 11.12
N ARG A 112 -0.43 10.51 12.24
CA ARG A 112 0.81 9.75 12.44
C ARG A 112 0.89 8.55 11.50
N ILE A 113 -0.23 7.85 11.26
CA ILE A 113 -0.26 6.72 10.30
C ILE A 113 0.03 7.21 8.87
N LEU A 114 -0.54 8.36 8.45
CA LEU A 114 -0.24 8.98 7.15
C LEU A 114 1.26 9.30 7.03
N GLU A 115 1.84 9.89 8.07
CA GLU A 115 3.27 10.21 8.09
C GLU A 115 4.15 8.96 8.02
N LEU A 116 3.79 7.88 8.74
CA LEU A 116 4.49 6.60 8.67
C LEU A 116 4.43 5.99 7.26
N ALA A 117 3.25 5.98 6.64
CA ALA A 117 3.07 5.48 5.27
C ALA A 117 3.88 6.31 4.26
N ARG A 118 3.93 7.64 4.42
CA ARG A 118 4.75 8.54 3.60
C ARG A 118 6.24 8.25 3.72
N LYS A 119 6.75 8.10 4.95
CA LYS A 119 8.15 7.72 5.22
C LYS A 119 8.49 6.35 4.63
N ALA A 120 7.57 5.39 4.73
CA ALA A 120 7.72 4.07 4.13
C ALA A 120 7.86 4.13 2.60
N LEU A 121 7.04 4.94 1.93
CA LEU A 121 7.12 5.12 0.47
C LEU A 121 8.46 5.75 0.04
N LEU A 122 8.95 6.74 0.77
CA LEU A 122 10.27 7.34 0.53
C LEU A 122 11.40 6.31 0.71
N SER A 123 11.35 5.50 1.77
CA SER A 123 12.34 4.45 2.01
C SER A 123 12.34 3.37 0.91
N LEU A 124 11.18 3.10 0.32
CA LEU A 124 11.06 2.18 -0.82
C LEU A 124 11.46 2.80 -2.15
N SER A 125 11.80 4.10 -2.19
CA SER A 125 11.98 4.87 -3.43
C SER A 125 10.74 4.81 -4.34
N ALA A 126 9.55 4.59 -3.76
CA ALA A 126 8.28 4.56 -4.47
C ALA A 126 7.77 5.98 -4.77
N VAL A 127 8.31 6.98 -4.07
CA VAL A 127 8.10 8.40 -4.35
C VAL A 127 9.40 9.15 -4.08
N ASN A 128 9.58 10.29 -4.74
CA ASN A 128 10.63 11.24 -4.41
C ASN A 128 10.20 12.20 -3.28
N LEU A 129 11.12 13.05 -2.81
CA LEU A 129 10.87 13.98 -1.71
C LEU A 129 9.73 14.97 -2.01
N ASN A 130 9.65 15.49 -3.23
CA ASN A 130 8.63 16.45 -3.63
C ASN A 130 7.24 15.80 -3.67
N GLU A 131 7.16 14.59 -4.23
CA GLU A 131 5.94 13.78 -4.25
C GLU A 131 5.48 13.43 -2.84
N ALA A 132 6.40 13.07 -1.95
CA ALA A 132 6.07 12.76 -0.57
C ALA A 132 5.43 13.95 0.15
N VAL A 133 5.89 15.18 -0.09
CA VAL A 133 5.25 16.39 0.46
C VAL A 133 3.83 16.56 -0.10
N ALA A 134 3.63 16.25 -1.38
CA ALA A 134 2.32 16.35 -2.04
C ALA A 134 1.33 15.25 -1.61
N ILE A 135 1.80 14.09 -1.12
CA ILE A 135 0.94 12.97 -0.68
C ILE A 135 -0.13 13.42 0.31
N ASN A 136 0.23 14.27 1.28
CA ASN A 136 -0.69 14.73 2.32
C ASN A 136 -1.82 15.62 1.75
N GLN A 137 -1.66 16.16 0.55
CA GLN A 137 -2.68 16.97 -0.12
C GLN A 137 -3.66 16.11 -0.93
N ILE A 138 -3.26 14.89 -1.31
CA ILE A 138 -4.06 13.99 -2.13
C ILE A 138 -4.72 12.86 -1.33
N ILE A 139 -4.41 12.72 -0.03
CA ILE A 139 -5.01 11.71 0.85
C ILE A 139 -5.84 12.37 1.94
N GLU A 140 -7.08 11.93 2.07
CA GLU A 140 -8.00 12.33 3.13
C GLU A 140 -8.51 11.10 3.87
N PHE A 141 -8.61 11.17 5.20
CA PHE A 141 -9.16 10.10 6.04
C PHE A 141 -10.45 10.54 6.73
N ASP A 142 -11.55 9.83 6.45
CA ASP A 142 -12.82 9.98 7.18
C ASP A 142 -12.91 8.94 8.30
N THR A 143 -12.96 9.40 9.55
CA THR A 143 -13.05 8.56 10.75
C THR A 143 -14.45 7.99 10.99
N THR A 144 -15.50 8.60 10.44
CA THR A 144 -16.92 8.26 10.69
C THR A 144 -17.26 6.89 10.09
N GLY A 145 -16.81 6.68 8.86
CA GLY A 145 -16.67 5.36 8.27
C GLY A 145 -15.23 5.24 7.83
N PRO A 146 -14.33 4.54 8.57
CA PRO A 146 -12.89 4.57 8.37
C PRO A 146 -12.50 4.34 6.91
N THR A 147 -12.28 5.45 6.19
CA THR A 147 -12.19 5.48 4.73
C THR A 147 -11.07 6.43 4.32
N LEU A 148 -10.21 5.95 3.42
CA LEU A 148 -9.17 6.74 2.78
C LEU A 148 -9.66 7.16 1.39
N TYR A 149 -9.50 8.44 1.08
CA TYR A 149 -9.74 8.98 -0.26
C TYR A 149 -8.39 9.36 -0.87
N PHE A 150 -8.10 8.83 -2.06
CA PHE A 150 -6.90 9.14 -2.82
C PHE A 150 -7.28 9.95 -4.05
N ARG A 151 -6.73 11.15 -4.20
CA ARG A 151 -7.05 12.09 -5.27
C ARG A 151 -5.86 12.31 -6.20
N PHE A 152 -5.54 11.31 -7.02
CA PHE A 152 -4.51 11.46 -8.05
C PHE A 152 -5.03 12.31 -9.22
N GLN A 153 -4.14 12.97 -9.95
CA GLN A 153 -4.48 13.92 -11.03
C GLN A 153 -5.55 13.42 -12.02
N ASN A 154 -5.56 12.12 -12.33
CA ASN A 154 -6.44 11.54 -13.35
C ASN A 154 -7.51 10.58 -12.78
N ARG A 155 -7.42 10.22 -11.49
CA ARG A 155 -8.25 9.16 -10.90
C ARG A 155 -8.42 9.37 -9.40
N HIS A 156 -9.65 9.20 -8.94
CA HIS A 156 -10.00 9.29 -7.53
C HIS A 156 -10.41 7.90 -7.01
N PHE A 157 -9.83 7.48 -5.88
CA PHE A 157 -10.13 6.20 -5.26
C PHE A 157 -10.66 6.38 -3.86
N ARG A 158 -11.64 5.56 -3.50
CA ARG A 158 -12.14 5.43 -2.14
C ARG A 158 -11.78 4.06 -1.63
N CYS A 159 -11.03 3.98 -0.54
CA CYS A 159 -10.65 2.76 0.14
C CYS A 159 -11.32 2.71 1.51
N ARG A 160 -12.38 1.91 1.65
CA ARG A 160 -13.02 1.66 2.94
C ARG A 160 -12.22 0.59 3.68
N LEU A 161 -11.72 0.89 4.87
CA LEU A 161 -11.02 -0.11 5.67
C LEU A 161 -12.00 -1.21 6.09
N ASN A 162 -11.65 -2.46 5.81
CA ASN A 162 -12.49 -3.61 6.12
C ASN A 162 -11.62 -4.74 6.68
N ARG A 163 -11.69 -4.94 8.00
CA ARG A 163 -10.92 -5.98 8.69
C ARG A 163 -11.33 -7.41 8.31
N ARG A 164 -12.49 -7.60 7.69
CA ARG A 164 -12.98 -8.91 7.23
C ARG A 164 -12.55 -9.22 5.79
N SER A 165 -12.15 -8.21 5.02
CA SER A 165 -11.62 -8.40 3.67
C SER A 165 -10.21 -9.00 3.77
N GLU A 166 -9.89 -9.94 2.88
CA GLU A 166 -8.52 -10.48 2.79
C GLU A 166 -7.49 -9.39 2.46
N LEU A 167 -7.88 -8.39 1.68
CA LEU A 167 -7.07 -7.21 1.35
C LEU A 167 -6.96 -6.23 2.53
N GLY A 168 -7.84 -6.34 3.53
CA GLY A 168 -7.94 -5.39 4.63
C GLY A 168 -8.68 -4.09 4.31
N PHE A 169 -9.12 -3.92 3.06
CA PHE A 169 -9.92 -2.80 2.58
C PHE A 169 -10.78 -3.19 1.37
N GLU A 170 -11.73 -2.34 1.03
CA GLU A 170 -12.53 -2.37 -0.19
C GLU A 170 -12.24 -1.11 -0.99
N MET A 171 -11.79 -1.25 -2.23
CA MET A 171 -11.51 -0.13 -3.11
C MET A 171 -12.67 0.12 -4.09
N THR A 172 -13.00 1.39 -4.29
CA THR A 172 -13.93 1.85 -5.31
C THR A 172 -13.28 2.97 -6.11
N LEU A 173 -13.23 2.86 -7.44
CA LEU A 173 -12.92 4.00 -8.30
C LEU A 173 -14.10 4.97 -8.32
N LEU A 174 -13.84 6.25 -8.03
CA LEU A 174 -14.84 7.30 -8.10
C LEU A 174 -14.83 7.88 -9.51
N ASN A 175 -15.99 7.92 -10.16
CA ASN A 175 -16.14 8.62 -11.43
C ASN A 175 -16.23 10.12 -11.16
N ASP A 176 -15.39 10.93 -11.80
CA ASP A 176 -15.41 12.40 -11.68
C ASP A 176 -16.75 13.02 -12.11
N LYS A 177 -17.62 12.26 -12.79
CA LYS A 177 -19.00 12.65 -13.13
C LYS A 177 -19.96 12.64 -11.93
N ALA A 178 -19.56 12.13 -10.76
CA ALA A 178 -20.40 12.12 -9.56
C ALA A 178 -20.24 13.36 -8.65
N GLN A 179 -19.37 14.31 -9.00
CA GLN A 179 -19.27 15.62 -8.33
C GLN A 179 -20.15 16.71 -8.98
N LYS A 180 -21.34 16.35 -9.47
CA LYS A 180 -22.43 17.31 -9.71
C LYS A 180 -23.58 17.05 -8.75
N SER A 181 -23.45 17.48 -7.49
CA SER A 181 -24.57 17.98 -6.65
C SER A 181 -24.17 18.14 -5.18
N ARG A 182 -23.35 19.15 -4.86
CA ARG A 182 -23.61 19.92 -3.65
C ARG A 182 -23.59 21.39 -4.03
N ARG A 183 -24.73 21.88 -4.51
CA ARG A 183 -25.03 23.31 -4.41
C ARG A 183 -24.91 23.66 -2.92
N PRO A 184 -24.27 24.78 -2.53
CA PRO A 184 -24.65 25.39 -1.27
C PRO A 184 -26.14 25.73 -1.40
N MET A 185 -26.96 25.10 -0.57
CA MET A 185 -28.20 25.75 -0.18
C MET A 185 -27.76 26.82 0.82
N PHE A 186 -28.19 28.04 0.53
CA PHE A 186 -27.91 29.32 1.19
C PHE A 186 -26.65 30.03 0.72
#